data_AF-A0A7W0JTR7-F1
#
_entry.id   AF-A0A7W0JTR7-F1
#
_cell.length_a   1.000
_cell.length_b   1.000
_cell.length_c   1.000
_cell.angle_alpha   90.00
_cell.angle_beta   90.00
_cell.angle_gamma   90.00
#
_symmetry.space_group_name_H-M   'P 1'
#
loop_
_entity.id
_entity.type
_entity.pdbx_description
1 polymer ?
#
loop_
_entity_poly.entity_id
_entity_poly.type
_entity_poly.pdbx_seq_one_letter_code
_entity_poly.pdbx_strand_id
1 'polypeptide(L)' 'HRASYLDSTLTLNELEKQHIERVLHEEEGRVEKAASRLGIPRSSLYQKIKKYQLNSSRV' A
#
# COMPACT_ATOMS: atom_id res chain seq x y z
N HIS A 1 7.84 31.73 4.04
CA HIS A 1 8.27 30.36 4.38
C HIS A 1 7.20 29.68 5.23
N ARG A 2 6.28 28.92 4.62
CA ARG A 2 5.14 28.33 5.36
C ARG A 2 4.56 27.07 4.71
N ALA A 3 5.41 26.26 4.08
CA ALA A 3 4.97 25.11 3.28
C ALA A 3 5.86 23.86 3.49
N SER A 4 6.23 23.56 4.75
CA SER A 4 7.08 22.40 5.06
C SER A 4 6.63 21.59 6.28
N TYR A 5 5.43 21.83 6.82
CA TYR A 5 4.90 21.09 7.98
C TYR A 5 3.64 20.25 7.67
N LEU A 6 3.15 20.30 6.43
CA LEU A 6 1.96 19.53 6.01
C LEU A 6 2.32 18.10 5.55
N ASP A 7 3.59 17.80 5.29
CA ASP A 7 4.04 16.47 4.87
C ASP A 7 4.12 15.44 6.02
N SER A 8 4.00 15.87 7.28
CA SER A 8 4.23 14.99 8.45
C SER A 8 2.96 14.38 9.05
N THR A 9 1.79 14.54 8.43
CA THR A 9 0.53 13.98 8.96
C THR A 9 -0.07 12.88 8.11
N LEU A 10 0.75 12.13 7.36
CA LEU A 10 0.27 10.87 6.81
C LEU A 10 -0.15 9.98 7.98
N THR A 11 -1.44 9.67 8.02
CA THR A 11 -1.99 8.76 9.01
C THR A 11 -1.35 7.38 8.83
N LEU A 12 -1.32 6.57 9.88
CA LEU A 12 -0.83 5.18 9.78
C LEU A 12 -1.52 4.40 8.64
N ASN A 13 -2.80 4.71 8.37
CA ASN A 13 -3.53 4.10 7.26
C ASN A 13 -3.00 4.53 5.88
N GLU A 14 -2.60 5.80 5.71
CA GLU A 14 -2.08 6.29 4.43
C GLU A 14 -0.66 5.78 4.17
N LEU A 15 0.18 5.73 5.20
CA LEU A 15 1.51 5.10 5.09
C LEU A 15 1.38 3.61 4.75
N GLU A 16 0.48 2.91 5.42
CA GLU A 16 0.19 1.50 5.11
C GLU A 16 -0.30 1.35 3.66
N LYS A 17 -1.23 2.19 3.22
CA LYS A 17 -1.76 2.17 1.85
C LYS A 17 -0.64 2.37 0.82
N GLN A 18 0.19 3.40 0.98
CA GLN A 18 1.29 3.71 0.07
C GLN A 18 2.32 2.58 0.03
N HIS A 19 2.62 1.98 1.18
CA HIS A 19 3.55 0.86 1.26
C HIS A 19 3.02 -0.36 0.50
N ILE A 20 1.73 -0.68 0.67
CA ILE A 20 1.09 -1.79 -0.03
C ILE A 20 1.03 -1.53 -1.55
N GLU A 21 0.68 -0.32 -1.99
CA GLU A 21 0.70 0.06 -3.41
C GLU A 21 2.09 -0.11 -4.02
N ARG A 22 3.13 0.40 -3.34
CA ARG A 22 4.51 0.30 -3.81
C ARG A 22 4.94 -1.15 -3.98
N VAL A 23 4.69 -1.98 -2.97
CA VAL A 23 5.08 -3.39 -3.02
C VAL A 23 4.27 -4.13 -4.10
N LEU A 24 2.97 -3.85 -4.26
CA LEU A 24 2.19 -4.43 -5.35
C LEU A 24 2.74 -4.05 -6.72
N HIS A 25 3.17 -2.81 -6.91
CA HIS A 25 3.75 -2.34 -8.17
C HIS A 25 5.11 -3.01 -8.45
N GLU A 26 6.01 -3.04 -7.46
CA GLU A 26 7.32 -3.69 -7.59
C GLU A 26 7.22 -5.20 -7.87
N GLU A 27 6.15 -5.85 -7.38
CA GLU A 27 5.87 -7.25 -7.64
C GLU A 27 4.96 -7.47 -8.87
N GLU A 28 4.75 -6.46 -9.71
CA GLU A 28 3.94 -6.52 -10.94
C GLU A 28 2.50 -7.04 -10.71
N GLY A 29 1.89 -6.64 -9.59
CA GLY A 29 0.55 -7.06 -9.19
C GLY A 29 0.49 -8.49 -8.65
N ARG A 30 1.62 -9.17 -8.44
CA ARG A 30 1.66 -10.54 -7.88
C ARG A 30 1.41 -10.50 -6.37
N VAL A 31 0.13 -10.57 -6.00
CA VAL A 31 -0.36 -10.53 -4.61
C VAL A 31 0.34 -11.54 -3.69
N GLU A 32 0.76 -12.70 -4.20
CA GLU A 32 1.55 -13.68 -3.43
C GLU A 32 2.86 -13.12 -2.92
N LYS A 33 3.65 -12.59 -3.85
CA LYS A 33 4.99 -12.11 -3.58
C LYS A 33 4.91 -10.83 -2.76
N ALA A 34 3.93 -9.98 -3.08
CA ALA A 34 3.63 -8.79 -2.30
C ALA A 34 3.26 -9.13 -0.85
N ALA A 35 2.40 -10.12 -0.61
CA ALA A 35 2.02 -10.56 0.74
C ALA A 35 3.23 -11.11 1.51
N SER A 36 4.03 -11.96 0.86
CA SER A 36 5.26 -12.52 1.44
C SER A 36 6.24 -11.41 1.83
N ARG A 37 6.43 -10.42 0.95
CA ARG A 37 7.33 -9.29 1.17
C ARG A 37 6.83 -8.32 2.25
N LEU A 38 5.52 -8.13 2.34
CA LEU A 38 4.87 -7.36 3.41
C LEU A 38 4.83 -8.13 4.75
N GLY A 39 5.19 -9.42 4.77
CA GLY A 39 5.13 -10.25 5.97
C GLY A 39 3.72 -10.50 6.49
N ILE A 40 2.71 -10.42 5.62
CA ILE A 40 1.30 -10.61 5.98
C ILE A 40 0.66 -11.78 5.23
N PRO A 41 -0.37 -12.42 5.80
CA PRO A 41 -1.15 -13.40 5.08
C PRO A 41 -1.77 -12.82 3.81
N ARG A 42 -1.86 -13.64 2.77
CA ARG A 42 -2.49 -13.27 1.50
C ARG A 42 -3.93 -12.77 1.69
N SER A 43 -4.69 -13.42 2.57
CA SER A 43 -6.05 -13.03 2.92
C SER A 43 -6.12 -11.62 3.53
N SER A 44 -5.15 -11.27 4.38
CA SER A 44 -5.02 -9.92 4.95
C SER A 44 -4.68 -8.89 3.88
N LEU A 45 -3.79 -9.22 2.94
CA LEU A 45 -3.47 -8.34 1.82
C LEU A 45 -4.70 -8.10 0.93
N TYR A 46 -5.47 -9.14 0.59
CA TYR A 46 -6.71 -8.98 -0.17
C TYR A 46 -7.74 -8.09 0.54
N GLN A 47 -7.89 -8.23 1.86
CA GLN A 47 -8.77 -7.35 2.65
C GLN A 47 -8.30 -5.89 2.60
N LYS A 48 -6.98 -5.65 2.71
CA LYS A 48 -6.40 -4.31 2.64
C LYS A 48 -6.53 -3.71 1.23
N ILE A 49 -6.28 -4.47 0.17
CA ILE A 49 -6.51 -4.06 -1.23
C ILE A 49 -7.97 -3.62 -1.42
N LYS A 50 -8.92 -4.41 -0.91
CA LYS A 50 -10.36 -4.07 -0.98
C LYS A 50 -10.70 -2.84 -0.14
N LYS A 51 -10.16 -2.75 1.09
CA LYS A 51 -10.38 -1.63 2.02
C LYS A 51 -9.88 -0.31 1.45
N TYR A 52 -8.71 -0.31 0.82
CA TYR A 52 -8.07 0.88 0.26
C TYR A 52 -8.39 1.12 -1.22
N GLN A 53 -9.20 0.25 -1.84
CA GLN A 53 -9.54 0.29 -3.27
C GLN A 53 -8.30 0.41 -4.16
N LEU A 54 -7.30 -0.44 -3.88
CA LEU A 54 -6.04 -0.46 -4.62
C LEU A 54 -6.28 -1.13 -5.96
N ASN A 55 -6.40 -0.33 -7.02
CA ASN A 55 -6.61 -0.83 -8.37
C ASN A 55 -5.25 -1.12 -9.00
N SER A 56 -4.98 -2.40 -9.28
CA SER A 56 -3.79 -2.83 -10.03
C SER A 56 -3.76 -2.33 -11.49
N SER A 57 -4.84 -1.67 -11.96
CA SER A 57 -5.01 -1.21 -13.35
C SER A 57 -4.64 0.27 -13.59
N ARG A 58 -4.15 1.00 -12.58
CA ARG A 58 -3.72 2.42 -12.71
C ARG A 58 -2.29 2.67 -12.22
N VAL A 59 -1.45 1.63 -12.23
CA VAL A 59 -0.03 1.66 -11.87
C VAL A 59 0.76 0.80 -12.84
#